data_AF-A0A811RJZ2-F1
#
_entry.id   AF-A0A811RJZ2-F1
#
_cell.length_a   1.000
_cell.length_b   1.000
_cell.length_c   1.000
_cell.angle_alpha   90.00
_cell.angle_beta   90.00
_cell.angle_gamma   90.00
#
_symmetry.space_group_name_H-M   'P 1'
#
loop_
_entity.id
_entity.type
_entity.pdbx_description
1 polymer ?
#
loop_
_entity_poly.entity_id
_entity_poly.type
_entity_poly.pdbx_seq_one_letter_code
_entity_poly.pdbx_strand_id
1 'polypeptide(L)'
;MLLHVSTAYVACEQQGLLLEKPFQISEMIKQGCHLDIDAELKLVDSIKADLMHSSGNSEQLEKKTMKKLGLKRARHFGWANTYVFTKDMGEMLLEHFRGPLPVVVVRPSMVTSIYHDPLPGWIEGTRTIDTIIAAYAKQTIPRFIGHGDVILDVIPGDMVVNAMVAAMAIHWNEKGQVVIHVTSSLQNPLSTATTLDIMYRYFSTNPADRKE
;
A
#
# COMPACT_ATOMS: atom_id res chain seq x y z
N MET A 1 -5.92 -23.82 0.73
CA MET A 1 -6.26 -22.39 0.61
C MET A 1 -5.02 -21.56 0.90
N LEU A 2 -4.87 -20.43 0.21
CA LEU A 2 -3.88 -19.39 0.49
C LEU A 2 -4.60 -18.07 0.78
N LEU A 3 -4.14 -17.34 1.80
CA LEU A 3 -4.51 -15.95 2.00
C LEU A 3 -3.32 -15.06 1.61
N HIS A 4 -3.57 -14.05 0.78
CA HIS A 4 -2.59 -13.08 0.33
C HIS A 4 -2.99 -11.68 0.75
N VAL A 5 -2.07 -10.93 1.38
CA VAL A 5 -2.30 -9.53 1.75
C VAL A 5 -1.66 -8.61 0.71
N SER A 6 -2.49 -7.80 0.07
CA SER A 6 -2.10 -6.89 -1.00
C SER A 6 -2.63 -5.48 -0.75
N THR A 7 -2.16 -4.52 -1.53
CA THR A 7 -2.66 -3.13 -1.53
C THR A 7 -2.85 -2.63 -2.96
N ALA A 8 -3.04 -3.54 -3.91
CA ALA A 8 -3.23 -3.23 -5.32
C ALA A 8 -4.72 -2.91 -5.58
N TYR A 9 -5.17 -1.71 -5.22
CA TYR A 9 -6.55 -1.31 -5.49
C TYR A 9 -6.76 -0.99 -6.97
N VAL A 10 -7.87 -1.43 -7.56
CA VAL A 10 -8.21 -1.11 -8.98
C VAL A 10 -8.45 0.38 -9.19
N ALA A 11 -8.81 1.09 -8.13
CA ALA A 11 -9.26 2.47 -8.22
C ALA A 11 -8.14 3.46 -8.57
N CYS A 12 -6.85 3.21 -8.28
CA CYS A 12 -5.74 4.16 -8.50
C CYS A 12 -6.15 5.65 -8.49
N GLU A 13 -6.22 6.31 -9.66
CA GLU A 13 -6.68 7.70 -9.84
C GLU A 13 -8.09 7.82 -10.46
N GLN A 14 -8.75 6.68 -10.70
CA GLN A 14 -10.08 6.57 -11.27
C GLN A 14 -11.15 6.94 -10.22
N GLN A 15 -12.25 7.55 -10.70
CA GLN A 15 -13.37 7.97 -9.85
C GLN A 15 -14.63 7.14 -10.15
N GLY A 16 -15.49 6.99 -9.14
CA GLY A 16 -16.78 6.32 -9.24
C GLY A 16 -16.82 4.97 -8.52
N LEU A 17 -17.96 4.27 -8.66
CA LEU A 17 -18.13 2.93 -8.12
C LEU A 17 -17.40 1.93 -9.02
N LEU A 18 -16.23 1.48 -8.58
CA LEU A 18 -15.40 0.53 -9.31
C LEU A 18 -15.51 -0.84 -8.64
N LEU A 19 -15.87 -1.84 -9.43
CA LEU A 19 -15.89 -3.22 -8.97
C LEU A 19 -14.47 -3.75 -8.90
N GLU A 20 -14.15 -4.33 -7.77
CA GLU A 20 -12.90 -5.03 -7.62
C GLU A 20 -12.89 -6.34 -8.39
N LYS A 21 -11.76 -6.61 -9.02
CA LYS A 21 -11.54 -7.80 -9.84
C LYS A 21 -10.14 -8.36 -9.58
N PRO A 22 -9.95 -9.68 -9.66
CA PRO A 22 -8.63 -10.28 -9.77
C PRO A 22 -7.89 -9.69 -10.98
N PHE A 23 -6.62 -9.32 -10.81
CA PHE A 23 -5.79 -8.87 -11.92
C PHE A 23 -5.40 -10.07 -12.80
N GLN A 24 -5.70 -10.00 -14.08
CA GLN A 24 -5.26 -10.99 -15.06
C GLN A 24 -3.81 -10.73 -15.45
N ILE A 25 -3.14 -11.78 -15.94
CA ILE A 25 -1.76 -11.67 -16.41
C ILE A 25 -1.66 -10.61 -17.50
N SER A 26 -0.66 -9.77 -17.31
CA SER A 26 -0.28 -8.67 -18.18
C SER A 26 -1.36 -7.62 -18.44
N GLU A 27 -2.55 -7.70 -17.83
CA GLU A 27 -3.51 -6.61 -17.83
C GLU A 27 -3.08 -5.53 -16.83
N MET A 28 -3.15 -4.28 -17.27
CA MET A 28 -2.75 -3.12 -16.46
C MET A 28 -3.93 -2.18 -16.29
N ILE A 29 -3.93 -1.43 -15.19
CA ILE A 29 -4.98 -0.43 -14.91
C ILE A 29 -5.14 0.56 -16.06
N LYS A 30 -4.02 0.91 -16.71
CA LYS A 30 -4.06 1.71 -17.93
C LYS A 30 -4.51 0.85 -19.12
N GLN A 31 -5.68 1.18 -19.67
CA GLN A 31 -6.22 0.52 -20.85
C GLN A 31 -5.23 0.50 -22.02
N GLY A 32 -5.09 -0.67 -22.65
CA GLY A 32 -4.19 -0.88 -23.80
C GLY A 32 -2.71 -1.08 -23.43
N CYS A 33 -2.35 -1.04 -22.15
CA CYS A 33 -1.00 -1.41 -21.71
C CYS A 33 -0.94 -2.90 -21.36
N HIS A 34 0.09 -3.57 -21.85
CA HIS A 34 0.40 -4.97 -21.55
C HIS A 34 1.77 -5.06 -20.88
N LEU A 35 1.86 -5.75 -19.75
CA LEU A 35 3.16 -5.98 -19.09
C LEU A 35 3.85 -7.21 -19.71
N ASP A 36 4.93 -6.94 -20.44
CA ASP A 36 5.87 -7.95 -20.93
C ASP A 36 7.10 -7.96 -20.03
N ILE A 37 7.22 -8.99 -19.19
CA ILE A 37 8.30 -9.12 -18.21
C ILE A 37 9.67 -9.22 -18.90
N ASP A 38 9.76 -9.93 -20.02
CA ASP A 38 11.03 -10.11 -20.73
C ASP A 38 11.49 -8.80 -21.36
N ALA A 39 10.57 -7.99 -21.89
CA ALA A 39 10.87 -6.66 -22.38
C ALA A 39 11.33 -5.72 -21.25
N GLU A 40 10.70 -5.77 -20.08
CA GLU A 40 11.11 -4.97 -18.91
C GLU A 40 12.51 -5.36 -18.40
N LEU A 41 12.83 -6.66 -18.37
CA LEU A 41 14.16 -7.13 -17.96
C LEU A 41 15.24 -6.66 -18.94
N LYS A 42 15.01 -6.79 -20.25
CA LYS A 42 15.93 -6.28 -21.28
C LYS A 42 16.17 -4.77 -21.16
N LEU A 43 15.13 -4.01 -20.82
CA LEU A 43 15.22 -2.56 -20.58
C LEU A 43 16.10 -2.25 -19.36
N VAL A 44 15.98 -3.02 -18.28
CA VAL A 44 16.82 -2.85 -17.09
C VAL A 44 18.28 -3.17 -17.43
N ASP A 45 18.53 -4.27 -18.14
CA ASP A 45 19.88 -4.69 -18.53
C ASP A 45 20.55 -3.67 -19.45
N SER A 46 19.82 -3.12 -20.43
CA SER A 46 20.37 -2.09 -21.32
C SER A 46 20.77 -0.82 -20.56
N ILE A 47 19.91 -0.35 -19.64
CA ILE A 47 20.20 0.85 -18.83
C ILE A 47 21.39 0.60 -17.90
N LYS A 48 21.50 -0.60 -17.32
CA LYS A 48 22.66 -0.95 -16.49
C LYS A 48 23.95 -0.97 -17.30
N ALA A 49 23.93 -1.54 -18.51
CA ALA A 49 25.09 -1.54 -19.40
C ALA A 49 25.55 -0.11 -19.73
N ASP A 50 24.62 0.79 -20.07
CA ASP A 50 24.94 2.21 -20.35
C ASP A 50 25.58 2.92 -19.15
N LEU A 51 25.10 2.63 -17.93
CA LEU A 51 25.65 3.19 -16.69
C LEU A 51 27.08 2.71 -16.42
N MET A 52 27.39 1.43 -16.72
CA MET A 52 28.74 0.88 -16.52
C MET A 52 29.79 1.57 -17.40
N HIS A 53 29.41 2.01 -18.59
CA HIS A 53 30.31 2.74 -19.50
C HIS A 53 30.60 4.19 -19.07
N SER A 54 29.82 4.75 -18.14
CA SER A 54 29.75 6.19 -17.85
C SER A 54 30.53 6.66 -16.58
N SER A 55 31.51 5.88 -16.10
CA SER A 55 32.12 5.91 -14.74
C SER A 55 32.05 7.20 -13.87
N GLY A 56 31.71 6.99 -12.58
CA GLY A 56 31.86 7.95 -11.47
C GLY A 56 30.77 7.79 -10.39
N ASN A 57 31.03 6.98 -9.35
CA ASN A 57 30.11 6.63 -8.24
C ASN A 57 28.95 5.67 -8.63
N SER A 58 29.33 4.50 -9.17
CA SER A 58 28.45 3.54 -9.86
C SER A 58 27.23 3.09 -9.05
N GLU A 59 27.40 2.68 -7.79
CA GLU A 59 26.32 2.05 -7.04
C GLU A 59 25.21 3.03 -6.64
N GLN A 60 25.59 4.23 -6.17
CA GLN A 60 24.61 5.23 -5.77
C GLN A 60 23.88 5.83 -6.97
N LEU A 61 24.59 6.00 -8.10
CA LEU A 61 23.99 6.41 -9.36
C LEU A 61 23.05 5.33 -9.93
N GLU A 62 23.45 4.06 -9.91
CA GLU A 62 22.61 2.94 -10.30
C GLU A 62 21.34 2.91 -9.44
N LYS A 63 21.48 2.94 -8.11
CA LYS A 63 20.34 2.95 -7.18
C LYS A 63 19.38 4.09 -7.46
N LYS A 64 19.89 5.31 -7.69
CA LYS A 64 19.06 6.48 -8.03
C LYS A 64 18.36 6.30 -9.38
N THR A 65 19.06 5.76 -10.37
CA THR A 65 18.54 5.52 -11.71
C THR A 65 17.47 4.44 -11.70
N MET A 66 17.72 3.32 -11.03
CA MET A 66 16.76 2.23 -10.85
C MET A 66 15.51 2.68 -10.10
N LYS A 67 15.66 3.50 -9.04
CA LYS A 67 14.51 4.09 -8.34
C LYS A 67 13.66 4.96 -9.26
N LYS A 68 14.30 5.81 -10.09
CA LYS A 68 13.61 6.67 -11.05
C LYS A 68 12.94 5.85 -12.16
N LEU A 69 13.61 4.82 -12.67
CA LEU A 69 13.10 3.91 -13.68
C LEU A 69 11.87 3.18 -13.15
N GLY A 70 11.96 2.55 -11.98
CA GLY A 70 10.83 1.86 -11.36
C GLY A 70 9.61 2.77 -11.21
N LEU A 71 9.80 3.99 -10.71
CA LEU A 71 8.70 4.96 -10.60
C LEU A 71 8.11 5.34 -11.96
N LYS A 72 8.95 5.50 -12.99
CA LYS A 72 8.51 5.75 -14.37
C LYS A 72 7.71 4.57 -14.93
N ARG A 73 8.13 3.34 -14.67
CA ARG A 73 7.42 2.12 -15.11
C ARG A 73 6.08 1.97 -14.38
N ALA A 74 6.04 2.13 -13.06
CA ALA A 74 4.79 2.11 -12.29
C ALA A 74 3.75 3.08 -12.88
N ARG A 75 4.14 4.34 -13.09
CA ARG A 75 3.25 5.37 -13.68
C ARG A 75 2.86 5.05 -15.13
N HIS A 76 3.77 4.47 -15.91
CA HIS A 76 3.47 4.05 -17.29
C HIS A 76 2.31 3.06 -17.32
N PHE A 77 2.25 2.15 -16.34
CA PHE A 77 1.20 1.14 -16.19
C PHE A 77 -0.03 1.60 -15.38
N GLY A 78 -0.07 2.87 -14.94
CA GLY A 78 -1.21 3.45 -14.23
C GLY A 78 -1.12 3.40 -12.71
N TRP A 79 0.03 3.03 -12.15
CA TRP A 79 0.25 2.90 -10.71
C TRP A 79 0.95 4.13 -10.12
N ALA A 80 0.49 4.59 -8.96
CA ALA A 80 1.01 5.79 -8.30
C ALA A 80 2.47 5.68 -7.86
N ASN A 81 2.90 4.48 -7.44
CA ASN A 81 4.25 4.21 -6.98
C ASN A 81 4.66 2.75 -7.22
N THR A 82 5.94 2.45 -7.03
CA THR A 82 6.50 1.11 -7.25
C THR A 82 5.96 0.07 -6.28
N TYR A 83 5.57 0.44 -5.07
CA TYR A 83 5.09 -0.50 -4.06
C TYR A 83 3.74 -1.11 -4.45
N VAL A 84 2.76 -0.27 -4.81
CA VAL A 84 1.45 -0.77 -5.28
C VAL A 84 1.59 -1.51 -6.59
N PHE A 85 2.50 -1.08 -7.48
CA PHE A 85 2.80 -1.79 -8.72
C PHE A 85 3.38 -3.19 -8.47
N THR A 86 4.27 -3.35 -7.48
CA THR A 86 4.78 -4.68 -7.13
C THR A 86 3.74 -5.58 -6.47
N LYS A 87 2.78 -4.99 -5.75
CA LYS A 87 1.65 -5.74 -5.18
C LYS A 87 0.73 -6.26 -6.27
N ASP A 88 0.45 -5.43 -7.28
CA ASP A 88 -0.29 -5.80 -8.47
C ASP A 88 0.36 -6.97 -9.22
N MET A 89 1.65 -6.85 -9.55
CA MET A 89 2.41 -7.95 -10.17
C MET A 89 2.37 -9.24 -9.33
N GLY A 90 2.41 -9.12 -8.00
CA GLY A 90 2.26 -10.26 -7.10
C GLY A 90 0.90 -10.95 -7.19
N GLU A 91 -0.19 -10.18 -7.30
CA GLU A 91 -1.53 -10.72 -7.51
C GLU A 91 -1.69 -11.38 -8.89
N MET A 92 -1.10 -10.80 -9.94
CA MET A 92 -1.12 -11.37 -11.29
C MET A 92 -0.42 -12.73 -11.35
N LEU A 93 0.75 -12.85 -10.71
CA LEU A 93 1.47 -14.13 -10.60
C LEU A 93 0.66 -15.14 -9.78
N LEU A 94 -0.01 -14.67 -8.73
CA LEU A 94 -0.83 -15.53 -7.90
C LEU A 94 -2.02 -16.10 -8.69
N GLU A 95 -2.73 -15.27 -9.46
CA GLU A 95 -3.83 -15.74 -10.32
C GLU A 95 -3.31 -16.70 -11.40
N HIS A 96 -2.12 -16.45 -11.97
CA HIS A 96 -1.52 -17.35 -12.96
C HIS A 96 -1.20 -18.74 -12.40
N PHE A 97 -0.57 -18.78 -11.23
CA PHE A 97 0.04 -20.00 -10.70
C PHE A 97 -0.83 -20.74 -9.67
N ARG A 98 -1.95 -20.16 -9.20
CA ARG A 98 -2.77 -20.79 -8.15
C ARG A 98 -3.35 -22.16 -8.54
N GLY A 99 -3.58 -22.41 -9.83
CA GLY A 99 -4.26 -23.63 -10.28
C GLY A 99 -5.61 -23.83 -9.55
N PRO A 100 -5.87 -25.01 -8.95
CA PRO A 100 -7.10 -25.28 -8.20
C PRO A 100 -7.08 -24.75 -6.76
N LEU A 101 -6.00 -24.13 -6.30
CA LEU A 101 -5.87 -23.67 -4.92
C LEU A 101 -6.87 -22.52 -4.65
N PRO A 102 -7.69 -22.60 -3.60
CA PRO A 102 -8.52 -21.47 -3.16
C PRO A 102 -7.64 -20.32 -2.70
N VAL A 103 -7.89 -19.11 -3.20
CA VAL A 103 -7.13 -17.90 -2.87
C VAL A 103 -8.05 -16.81 -2.34
N VAL A 104 -7.69 -16.23 -1.19
CA VAL A 104 -8.31 -15.01 -0.68
C VAL A 104 -7.28 -13.90 -0.74
N VAL A 105 -7.59 -12.82 -1.45
CA VAL A 105 -6.79 -11.59 -1.45
C VAL A 105 -7.45 -10.58 -0.52
N VAL A 106 -6.77 -10.25 0.56
CA VAL A 106 -7.21 -9.20 1.50
C VAL A 106 -6.47 -7.91 1.16
N ARG A 107 -7.21 -6.84 0.90
CA ARG A 107 -6.67 -5.50 0.65
C ARG A 107 -7.07 -4.55 1.79
N PRO A 108 -6.19 -4.34 2.79
CA PRO A 108 -6.44 -3.37 3.84
C PRO A 108 -6.05 -1.95 3.40
N SER A 109 -6.66 -0.93 4.01
CA SER A 109 -6.18 0.45 3.89
C SER A 109 -4.93 0.68 4.74
N MET A 110 -4.59 1.93 5.09
CA MET A 110 -3.39 2.19 5.89
C MET A 110 -3.55 1.58 7.29
N VAL A 111 -2.83 0.50 7.54
CA VAL A 111 -2.89 -0.20 8.82
C VAL A 111 -2.21 0.63 9.91
N THR A 112 -2.92 0.90 10.99
CA THR A 112 -2.44 1.64 12.17
C THR A 112 -2.26 0.70 13.37
N SER A 113 -2.03 1.28 14.56
CA SER A 113 -1.98 0.55 15.82
C SER A 113 -3.22 -0.31 16.08
N ILE A 114 -3.05 -1.28 16.98
CA ILE A 114 -4.10 -2.17 17.46
C ILE A 114 -5.14 -1.35 18.25
N TYR A 115 -6.42 -1.58 17.96
CA TYR A 115 -7.51 -0.95 18.69
C TYR A 115 -7.79 -1.63 20.04
N HIS A 116 -7.92 -2.97 20.05
CA HIS A 116 -8.31 -3.73 21.23
C HIS A 116 -7.38 -4.91 21.53
N ASP A 117 -7.32 -5.95 20.70
CA ASP A 117 -6.61 -7.20 21.02
C ASP A 117 -5.35 -7.41 20.18
N PRO A 118 -4.26 -8.01 20.71
CA PRO A 118 -4.03 -8.39 22.11
C PRO A 118 -3.48 -7.27 23.00
N LEU A 119 -3.07 -6.13 22.43
CA LEU A 119 -2.45 -5.04 23.15
C LEU A 119 -2.85 -3.68 22.54
N PRO A 120 -3.81 -2.94 23.14
CA PRO A 120 -4.27 -1.66 22.62
C PRO A 120 -3.12 -0.67 22.43
N GLY A 121 -3.09 0.02 21.29
CA GLY A 121 -2.09 1.01 20.95
C GLY A 121 -0.75 0.44 20.48
N TRP A 122 -0.55 -0.89 20.50
CA TRP A 122 0.69 -1.49 19.99
C TRP A 122 0.79 -1.33 18.48
N ILE A 123 2.03 -1.09 18.01
CA ILE A 123 2.36 -0.98 16.59
C ILE A 123 3.76 -1.54 16.31
N GLU A 124 3.90 -2.24 15.19
CA GLU A 124 5.20 -2.72 14.70
C GLU A 124 5.94 -1.64 13.89
N GLY A 125 6.52 -0.68 14.62
CA GLY A 125 7.25 0.44 14.04
C GLY A 125 6.35 1.52 13.44
N THR A 126 6.86 2.75 13.34
CA THR A 126 6.07 3.87 12.81
C THR A 126 6.14 3.91 11.29
N ARG A 127 4.98 3.95 10.62
CA ARG A 127 4.90 4.05 9.16
C ARG A 127 3.90 5.12 8.77
N THR A 128 4.13 5.76 7.62
CA THR A 128 3.18 6.68 6.97
C THR A 128 2.54 7.69 7.94
N ILE A 129 1.30 7.45 8.39
CA ILE A 129 0.56 8.35 9.27
C ILE A 129 1.11 8.35 10.70
N ASP A 130 1.62 7.21 11.19
CA ASP A 130 2.19 7.11 12.54
C ASP A 130 3.47 7.95 12.65
N THR A 131 4.25 8.05 11.56
CA THR A 131 5.42 8.91 11.49
C THR A 131 5.04 10.39 11.60
N ILE A 132 3.93 10.79 10.98
CA ILE A 132 3.39 12.14 11.07
C ILE A 132 2.92 12.42 12.50
N ILE A 133 2.16 11.49 13.09
CA ILE A 133 1.67 11.60 14.47
C ILE A 133 2.84 11.72 15.45
N ALA A 134 3.86 10.86 15.32
CA ALA A 134 5.04 10.90 16.16
C ALA A 134 5.86 12.19 15.99
N ALA A 135 6.01 12.68 14.75
CA ALA A 135 6.73 13.93 14.49
C ALA A 135 5.99 15.17 15.03
N TYR A 136 4.65 15.15 14.99
CA TYR A 136 3.82 16.17 15.63
C TYR A 136 3.93 16.11 17.15
N ALA A 137 3.86 14.91 17.73
CA ALA A 137 4.04 14.68 19.17
C ALA A 137 5.38 15.24 19.68
N LYS A 138 6.45 15.01 18.91
CA LYS A 138 7.81 15.53 19.17
C LYS A 138 7.99 17.02 18.82
N GLN A 139 6.95 17.69 18.31
CA GLN A 139 7.00 19.08 17.84
C GLN A 139 8.06 19.34 16.75
N THR A 140 8.48 18.30 16.03
CA THR A 140 9.41 18.43 14.90
C THR A 140 8.72 19.00 13.67
N ILE A 141 7.40 18.81 13.58
CA ILE A 141 6.56 19.39 12.53
C ILE A 141 5.59 20.38 13.18
N PRO A 142 5.77 21.70 13.01
CA PRO A 142 4.93 22.70 13.65
C PRO A 142 3.52 22.77 13.05
N ARG A 143 3.36 22.35 11.78
CA ARG A 143 2.06 22.32 11.07
C ARG A 143 2.04 21.18 10.05
N PHE A 144 0.92 20.49 9.96
CA PHE A 144 0.66 19.54 8.87
C PHE A 144 0.00 20.29 7.70
N ILE A 145 0.55 20.16 6.50
CA ILE A 145 -0.01 20.79 5.30
C ILE A 145 -0.85 19.73 4.58
N GLY A 146 -2.17 19.92 4.57
CA GLY A 146 -3.12 19.07 3.87
C GLY A 146 -4.41 19.81 3.57
N HIS A 147 -5.11 19.41 2.53
CA HIS A 147 -6.49 19.85 2.30
C HIS A 147 -7.39 19.18 3.33
N GLY A 148 -8.06 19.96 4.17
CA GLY A 148 -8.83 19.47 5.33
C GLY A 148 -9.85 18.38 5.00
N ASP A 149 -10.37 18.39 3.78
CA ASP A 149 -11.42 17.49 3.30
C ASP A 149 -10.90 16.15 2.75
N VAL A 150 -9.58 15.96 2.68
CA VAL A 150 -9.00 14.68 2.25
C VAL A 150 -9.30 13.61 3.30
N ILE A 151 -9.88 12.50 2.86
CA ILE A 151 -10.14 11.34 3.71
C ILE A 151 -8.89 10.48 3.81
N LEU A 152 -8.47 10.19 5.04
CA LEU A 152 -7.40 9.27 5.38
C LEU A 152 -8.03 7.90 5.68
N ASP A 153 -7.94 6.98 4.72
CA ASP A 153 -8.41 5.62 4.95
C ASP A 153 -7.40 4.83 5.79
N VAL A 154 -7.74 4.66 7.07
CA VAL A 154 -6.93 3.95 8.06
C VAL A 154 -7.72 2.82 8.67
N ILE A 155 -7.06 1.73 9.05
CA ILE A 155 -7.71 0.58 9.67
C ILE A 155 -6.83 0.02 10.81
N PRO A 156 -7.39 -0.27 12.00
CA PRO A 156 -6.64 -0.91 13.08
C PRO A 156 -6.11 -2.30 12.69
N GLY A 157 -4.89 -2.63 13.10
CA GLY A 157 -4.24 -3.90 12.74
C GLY A 157 -4.99 -5.14 13.20
N ASP A 158 -5.61 -5.10 14.38
CA ASP A 158 -6.43 -6.18 14.92
C ASP A 158 -7.71 -6.42 14.11
N MET A 159 -8.33 -5.36 13.58
CA MET A 159 -9.46 -5.50 12.66
C MET A 159 -9.06 -6.17 11.35
N VAL A 160 -7.87 -5.87 10.83
CA VAL A 160 -7.32 -6.53 9.64
C VAL A 160 -7.08 -8.01 9.88
N VAL A 161 -6.46 -8.36 11.01
CA VAL A 161 -6.23 -9.77 11.38
C VAL A 161 -7.55 -10.51 11.56
N ASN A 162 -8.53 -9.92 12.25
CA ASN A 162 -9.85 -10.53 12.43
C ASN A 162 -10.55 -10.76 11.08
N ALA A 163 -10.48 -9.79 10.16
CA ALA A 163 -11.02 -9.94 8.82
C ALA A 163 -10.32 -11.06 8.03
N MET A 164 -8.99 -11.18 8.15
CA MET A 164 -8.23 -12.26 7.52
C MET A 164 -8.65 -13.64 8.04
N VAL A 165 -8.76 -13.81 9.36
CA VAL A 165 -9.18 -15.07 9.97
C VAL A 165 -10.61 -15.44 9.56
N ALA A 166 -11.52 -14.47 9.58
CA ALA A 166 -12.91 -14.67 9.15
C ALA A 166 -12.98 -15.07 7.67
N ALA A 167 -12.27 -14.36 6.80
CA ALA A 167 -12.23 -14.66 5.37
C ALA A 167 -11.67 -16.06 5.08
N MET A 168 -10.61 -16.46 5.80
CA MET A 168 -10.08 -17.82 5.71
C MET A 168 -11.12 -18.88 6.09
N ALA A 169 -11.85 -18.67 7.18
CA ALA A 169 -12.86 -19.62 7.63
C ALA A 169 -14.03 -19.74 6.63
N ILE A 170 -14.48 -18.61 6.08
CA ILE A 170 -15.61 -18.55 5.13
C ILE A 170 -15.23 -19.19 3.79
N HIS A 171 -14.08 -18.85 3.24
CA HIS A 171 -13.69 -19.20 1.87
C HIS A 171 -12.79 -20.44 1.77
N TRP A 172 -12.67 -21.23 2.85
CA TRP A 172 -11.69 -22.33 2.94
C TRP A 172 -11.80 -23.40 1.84
N ASN A 173 -13.01 -23.65 1.36
CA ASN A 173 -13.35 -24.69 0.38
C ASN A 173 -13.93 -24.13 -0.92
N GLU A 174 -13.84 -22.82 -1.15
CA GLU A 174 -14.30 -22.23 -2.40
C GLU A 174 -13.35 -22.53 -3.56
N LYS A 175 -13.89 -22.59 -4.77
CA LYS A 175 -13.07 -22.73 -5.98
C LYS A 175 -12.88 -21.34 -6.59
N GLY A 176 -11.65 -20.84 -6.56
CA GLY A 176 -11.29 -19.59 -7.23
C GLY A 176 -10.55 -18.60 -6.34
N GLN A 177 -10.58 -17.34 -6.79
CA GLN A 177 -10.01 -16.20 -6.08
C GLN A 177 -11.12 -15.24 -5.64
N VAL A 178 -11.08 -14.82 -4.38
CA VAL A 178 -11.95 -13.78 -3.82
C VAL A 178 -11.10 -12.60 -3.38
N VAL A 179 -11.56 -11.37 -3.63
CA VAL A 179 -10.91 -10.13 -3.18
C VAL A 179 -11.79 -9.48 -2.11
N ILE A 180 -11.21 -9.15 -0.96
CA ILE A 180 -11.90 -8.54 0.17
C ILE A 180 -11.20 -7.23 0.55
N HIS A 181 -11.97 -6.16 0.65
CA HIS A 181 -11.52 -4.87 1.17
C HIS A 181 -11.66 -4.80 2.67
N VAL A 182 -10.61 -4.33 3.34
CA VAL A 182 -10.64 -4.07 4.79
C VAL A 182 -10.26 -2.62 5.01
N THR A 183 -11.27 -1.77 4.85
CA THR A 183 -11.15 -0.32 4.88
C THR A 183 -12.19 0.27 5.83
N SER A 184 -11.97 1.50 6.30
CA SER A 184 -12.92 2.18 7.20
C SER A 184 -13.64 3.34 6.52
N SER A 185 -13.05 3.94 5.49
CA SER A 185 -13.45 5.24 4.96
C SER A 185 -14.91 5.34 4.49
N LEU A 186 -15.49 4.25 3.97
CA LEU A 186 -16.89 4.25 3.50
C LEU A 186 -17.90 4.37 4.65
N GLN A 187 -17.62 3.75 5.80
CA GLN A 187 -18.53 3.73 6.95
C GLN A 187 -18.14 4.74 8.03
N ASN A 188 -16.84 4.98 8.19
CA ASN A 188 -16.26 5.86 9.20
C ASN A 188 -15.13 6.71 8.59
N PRO A 189 -15.47 7.72 7.78
CA PRO A 189 -14.48 8.56 7.10
C PRO A 189 -13.71 9.42 8.10
N LEU A 190 -12.38 9.28 8.11
CA LEU A 190 -11.49 10.11 8.91
C LEU A 190 -10.88 11.20 8.03
N SER A 191 -11.36 12.45 8.14
CA SER A 191 -10.78 13.58 7.40
C SER A 191 -9.44 14.02 7.99
N THR A 192 -8.55 14.60 7.17
CA THR A 192 -7.29 15.19 7.66
C THR A 192 -7.54 16.28 8.71
N ALA A 193 -8.60 17.10 8.56
CA ALA A 193 -8.98 18.11 9.54
C ALA A 193 -9.33 17.47 10.89
N THR A 194 -10.15 16.41 10.88
CA THR A 194 -10.50 15.64 12.09
C THR A 194 -9.27 15.03 12.73
N THR A 195 -8.37 14.43 11.94
CA THR A 195 -7.13 13.85 12.45
C THR A 195 -6.27 14.89 13.16
N LEU A 196 -6.11 16.08 12.58
CA LEU A 196 -5.32 17.15 13.19
C LEU A 196 -5.93 17.66 14.50
N ASP A 197 -7.24 17.80 14.53
CA ASP A 197 -7.95 18.21 15.74
C ASP A 197 -7.84 17.16 16.85
N ILE A 198 -7.97 15.87 16.51
CA ILE A 198 -7.74 14.75 17.47
C ILE A 198 -6.31 14.80 18.01
N MET A 199 -5.32 14.94 17.13
CA MET A 199 -3.90 15.02 17.52
C MET A 199 -3.65 16.22 18.43
N TYR A 200 -4.14 17.39 18.07
CA TYR A 200 -4.00 18.60 18.87
C TYR A 200 -4.62 18.42 20.26
N ARG A 201 -5.86 17.93 20.35
CA ARG A 201 -6.55 17.69 21.63
C ARG A 201 -5.80 16.67 22.50
N TYR A 202 -5.32 15.58 21.90
CA TYR A 202 -4.60 14.54 22.61
C TYR A 202 -3.25 15.03 23.14
N PHE A 203 -2.41 15.64 22.29
CA PHE A 203 -1.06 16.07 22.72
C PHE A 203 -1.05 17.36 23.54
N SER A 204 -2.12 18.16 23.52
CA SER A 204 -2.29 19.27 24.46
C SER A 204 -2.53 18.80 25.90
N THR A 205 -3.12 17.61 26.06
CA THR A 205 -3.38 17.00 27.38
C THR A 205 -2.32 15.97 27.78
N ASN A 206 -1.67 15.35 26.81
CA ASN A 206 -0.64 14.32 26.97
C ASN A 206 0.62 14.71 26.18
N PRO A 207 1.38 15.73 26.61
CA PRO A 207 2.60 16.14 25.92
C PRO A 207 3.61 14.99 25.90
N ALA A 208 4.20 14.72 24.74
CA ALA A 208 5.22 13.68 24.63
C ALA A 208 6.50 14.10 25.36
N ASP A 209 7.14 13.16 26.06
CA ASP A 209 8.45 13.38 26.66
C ASP A 209 9.46 13.75 25.57
N ARG A 210 10.07 14.94 25.69
CA ARG A 210 11.23 15.34 24.90
C ARG A 210 12.45 14.56 25.38
N LYS A 211 12.53 13.26 25.07
CA LYS A 211 13.81 12.55 25.17
C LYS A 211 14.56 12.75 23.86
N GLU A 212 15.73 13.37 24.02
CA GLU A 212 16.73 13.72 23.00
C GLU A 212 17.09 12.56 22.06
#